data_AF-A0A9P9CTK4-F1
#
_entry.id   AF-A0A9P9CTK4-F1
#
_cell.length_a   1.000
_cell.length_b   1.000
_cell.length_c   1.000
_cell.angle_alpha   90.00
_cell.angle_beta   90.00
_cell.angle_gamma   90.00
#
_symmetry.space_group_name_H-M   'P 1'
#
loop_
_entity.id
_entity.type
_entity.pdbx_description
1 polymer ?
#
loop_
_entity_poly.entity_id
_entity_poly.type
_entity_poly.pdbx_seq_one_letter_code
_entity_poly.pdbx_strand_id
1 'polypeptide(L)'
;MSLLPMQIRIEEDDGSARTLDVVDLYDLALIMTYERYTIEPRFRHTQLYDYASNRNDFSVLRIAAGNDWYNPAKINKRIGFFFQPEPDAPHHESERDLPSKMLPWNIADGPPLLKSLTPTELDTIFWQARAHDSCYASIALLQFLFKLFSPDQPLRIRTGDGTEFISLIRQMHTARYDIFDLRQMIFSIVKRDQEQSEGGYYTGESEQMPHCVAAFPPWVAIRGRGQVERTILDLSSLQFGDAGRGLKGHKSLFVFESITKFEERMKVFQKAGERMAPCSVEKCFRDLSRNGWRMSRSGSRSDTTNIRTGPAGAATVARLKALQRIHQHHYERALPANLHGIAMQLTKARHGLITSIGEICVSTKEVSSGYCINGSKKTL
;
A
#
# COMPACT_ATOMS: atom_id res chain seq x y z
N MET A 1 -18.56 9.30 21.59
CA MET A 1 -17.42 10.21 21.32
C MET A 1 -17.94 11.32 20.44
N SER A 2 -17.86 12.57 20.90
CA SER A 2 -18.24 13.72 20.09
C SER A 2 -17.29 13.80 18.88
N LEU A 3 -17.84 13.89 17.67
CA LEU A 3 -17.11 14.06 16.40
C LEU A 3 -16.86 15.56 16.13
N LEU A 4 -16.79 16.39 17.18
CA LEU A 4 -16.48 17.79 16.99
C LEU A 4 -15.06 17.90 16.43
N PRO A 5 -14.85 18.71 15.38
CA PRO A 5 -13.52 18.94 14.83
C PRO A 5 -12.63 19.46 15.96
N MET A 6 -11.53 18.75 16.20
CA MET A 6 -10.52 19.21 17.14
C MET A 6 -9.82 20.42 16.51
N GLN A 7 -9.67 21.48 17.30
CA GLN A 7 -8.97 22.69 16.90
C GLN A 7 -7.83 22.98 17.86
N ILE A 8 -6.72 23.49 17.34
CA ILE A 8 -5.58 23.93 18.14
C ILE A 8 -5.37 25.41 17.91
N ARG A 9 -5.28 26.17 19.00
CA ARG A 9 -4.87 27.58 18.98
C ARG A 9 -3.35 27.62 19.06
N ILE A 10 -2.72 28.25 18.08
CA ILE A 10 -1.28 28.53 18.04
C ILE A 10 -1.11 30.02 18.26
N GLU A 11 -0.34 30.38 19.29
CA GLU A 11 0.11 31.75 19.54
C GLU A 11 1.43 31.95 18.77
N GLU A 12 1.50 33.03 18.00
CA GLU A 12 2.66 33.41 17.20
C GLU A 12 3.50 34.43 17.99
N ASP A 13 4.77 34.62 17.59
CA ASP A 13 5.72 35.49 18.30
C ASP A 13 5.28 36.97 18.35
N ASP A 14 4.41 37.41 17.43
CA ASP A 14 3.83 38.75 17.38
C ASP A 14 2.62 38.94 18.31
N GLY A 15 2.26 37.91 19.09
CA GLY A 15 1.11 37.89 19.98
C GLY A 15 -0.22 37.63 19.26
N SER A 16 -0.22 37.45 17.93
CA SER A 16 -1.39 36.98 17.20
C SER A 16 -1.64 35.50 17.52
N ALA A 17 -2.88 35.06 17.34
CA ALA A 17 -3.22 33.65 17.48
C ALA A 17 -4.06 33.20 16.28
N ARG A 18 -3.74 32.01 15.78
CA ARG A 18 -4.55 31.33 14.76
C ARG A 18 -5.08 30.01 15.28
N THR A 19 -6.30 29.69 14.89
CA THR A 19 -6.93 28.40 15.15
C THR A 19 -6.77 27.53 13.92
N LEU A 20 -6.19 26.34 14.10
CA LEU A 20 -6.03 25.35 13.05
C LEU A 20 -6.92 24.15 13.33
N ASP A 21 -7.65 23.70 12.30
CA ASP A 21 -8.34 22.41 12.33
C ASP A 21 -7.29 21.30 12.40
N VAL A 22 -7.54 20.29 13.21
CA VAL A 22 -6.65 19.14 13.38
C VAL A 22 -7.13 17.99 12.49
N VAL A 23 -6.23 17.48 11.66
CA VAL A 23 -6.51 16.35 10.79
C VAL A 23 -6.18 15.05 11.52
N ASP A 24 -7.15 14.14 11.59
CA ASP A 24 -6.93 12.84 12.22
C ASP A 24 -6.24 11.87 11.26
N LEU A 25 -4.99 11.54 11.57
CA LEU A 25 -4.16 10.72 10.69
C LEU A 25 -4.62 9.26 10.65
N TYR A 26 -5.27 8.76 11.70
CA TYR A 26 -5.83 7.42 11.70
C TYR A 26 -6.97 7.30 10.67
N ASP A 27 -7.84 8.30 10.60
CA ASP A 27 -8.97 8.31 9.68
C ASP A 27 -8.48 8.44 8.23
N LEU A 28 -7.47 9.28 7.98
CA LEU A 28 -6.80 9.36 6.67
C LEU A 28 -6.17 8.03 6.27
N ALA A 29 -5.39 7.41 7.17
CA ALA A 29 -4.74 6.12 6.91
C ALA A 29 -5.77 5.03 6.59
N LEU A 30 -6.89 5.00 7.30
CA LEU A 30 -7.99 4.06 7.06
C LEU A 30 -8.58 4.24 5.66
N ILE A 31 -8.96 5.47 5.31
CA ILE A 31 -9.53 5.78 4.00
C ILE A 31 -8.53 5.46 2.90
N MET A 32 -7.28 5.91 3.01
CA MET A 32 -6.24 5.66 2.02
C MET A 32 -6.04 4.16 1.79
N THR A 33 -5.97 3.38 2.86
CA THR A 33 -5.72 1.94 2.79
C THR A 33 -6.90 1.21 2.16
N TYR A 34 -8.12 1.52 2.61
CA TYR A 34 -9.34 0.96 2.04
C TYR A 34 -9.46 1.30 0.55
N GLU A 35 -9.33 2.58 0.22
CA GLU A 35 -9.46 3.08 -1.15
C GLU A 35 -8.45 2.41 -2.07
N ARG A 36 -7.19 2.36 -1.66
CA ARG A 36 -6.10 1.81 -2.49
C ARG A 36 -6.30 0.34 -2.81
N TYR A 37 -6.53 -0.50 -1.81
CA TYR A 37 -6.56 -1.95 -2.05
C TYR A 37 -7.89 -2.41 -2.67
N THR A 38 -9.00 -1.72 -2.41
CA THR A 38 -10.30 -2.07 -3.04
C THR A 38 -10.39 -1.70 -4.52
N ILE A 39 -9.44 -0.91 -5.05
CA ILE A 39 -9.32 -0.60 -6.49
C ILE A 39 -7.95 -0.95 -7.05
N GLU A 40 -7.18 -1.79 -6.35
CA GLU A 40 -5.82 -2.16 -6.75
C GLU A 40 -5.84 -2.69 -8.20
N PRO A 41 -5.27 -1.95 -9.17
CA PRO A 41 -5.44 -2.25 -10.59
C PRO A 41 -4.99 -3.66 -10.97
N ARG A 42 -3.98 -4.19 -10.26
CA ARG A 42 -3.46 -5.54 -10.49
C ARG A 42 -4.48 -6.64 -10.29
N PHE A 43 -5.40 -6.47 -9.35
CA PHE A 43 -6.37 -7.50 -8.93
C PHE A 43 -7.80 -7.10 -9.27
N ARG A 44 -7.98 -6.04 -10.06
CA ARG A 44 -9.28 -5.44 -10.30
C ARG A 44 -10.20 -6.42 -11.00
N HIS A 45 -11.39 -6.66 -10.43
CA HIS A 45 -12.38 -7.61 -10.97
C HIS A 45 -11.87 -9.04 -11.14
N THR A 46 -10.96 -9.46 -10.25
CA THR A 46 -10.46 -10.84 -10.21
C THR A 46 -10.88 -11.54 -8.93
N GLN A 47 -11.11 -12.84 -9.04
CA GLN A 47 -11.49 -13.72 -7.95
C GLN A 47 -10.37 -14.70 -7.63
N LEU A 48 -10.27 -15.07 -6.35
CA LEU A 48 -9.39 -16.11 -5.86
C LEU A 48 -9.89 -17.46 -6.37
N TYR A 49 -9.12 -18.07 -7.26
CA TYR A 49 -9.47 -19.30 -7.94
C TYR A 49 -8.67 -20.51 -7.46
N ASP A 50 -7.51 -20.27 -6.87
CA ASP A 50 -6.74 -21.32 -6.21
C ASP A 50 -5.86 -20.73 -5.10
N TYR A 51 -5.55 -21.56 -4.10
CA TYR A 51 -4.79 -21.17 -2.92
C TYR A 51 -3.84 -22.30 -2.56
N ALA A 52 -2.58 -21.94 -2.30
CA ALA A 52 -1.55 -22.87 -1.89
C ALA A 52 -0.91 -22.41 -0.59
N SER A 53 -0.56 -23.34 0.28
CA SER A 53 0.09 -23.03 1.55
C SER A 53 1.05 -24.13 1.98
N ASN A 54 2.17 -23.70 2.55
CA ASN A 54 3.23 -24.60 2.99
C ASN A 54 3.64 -25.55 1.85
N ARG A 55 3.65 -26.86 2.13
CA ARG A 55 3.99 -27.89 1.14
C ARG A 55 2.90 -28.17 0.12
N ASN A 56 1.68 -27.71 0.36
CA ASN A 56 0.60 -27.86 -0.63
C ASN A 56 0.92 -26.94 -1.82
N ASP A 57 0.72 -27.47 -3.02
CA ASP A 57 0.85 -26.72 -4.26
C ASP A 57 -0.54 -26.27 -4.75
N PHE A 58 -0.54 -25.42 -5.76
CA PHE A 58 -1.76 -25.08 -6.48
C PHE A 58 -2.37 -26.35 -7.09
N SER A 59 -3.68 -26.48 -6.96
CA SER A 59 -4.46 -27.61 -7.48
C SER A 59 -4.79 -27.47 -8.97
N VAL A 60 -4.96 -26.23 -9.43
CA VAL A 60 -5.36 -25.88 -10.80
C VAL A 60 -4.16 -25.39 -11.61
N LEU A 61 -3.31 -24.58 -10.99
CA LEU A 61 -2.18 -23.97 -11.68
C LEU A 61 -0.93 -24.84 -11.56
N ARG A 62 -0.28 -25.13 -12.69
CA ARG A 62 1.06 -25.74 -12.70
C ARG A 62 2.11 -24.64 -12.84
N ILE A 63 2.91 -24.44 -11.79
CA ILE A 63 4.05 -23.52 -11.84
C ILE A 63 5.24 -24.27 -12.45
N ALA A 64 5.97 -23.60 -13.35
CA ALA A 64 7.14 -24.19 -13.99
C ALA A 64 8.20 -24.61 -12.97
N ALA A 65 8.86 -25.74 -13.23
CA ALA A 65 10.00 -26.20 -12.44
C ALA A 65 11.13 -25.17 -12.48
N GLY A 66 11.78 -24.91 -11.34
CA GLY A 66 12.84 -23.90 -11.21
C GLY A 66 12.37 -22.49 -10.86
N ASN A 67 11.06 -22.28 -10.69
CA ASN A 67 10.54 -21.06 -10.08
C ASN A 67 10.85 -21.02 -8.57
N ASP A 68 11.14 -19.83 -8.03
CA ASP A 68 11.41 -19.60 -6.61
C ASP A 68 10.29 -20.04 -5.66
N TRP A 69 9.08 -20.26 -6.19
CA TRP A 69 8.01 -20.97 -5.51
C TRP A 69 8.47 -22.27 -4.85
N TYR A 70 9.38 -23.02 -5.49
CA TYR A 70 9.91 -24.30 -5.00
C TYR A 70 11.16 -24.16 -4.11
N ASN A 71 11.49 -22.96 -3.62
CA ASN A 71 12.62 -22.73 -2.74
C ASN A 71 12.56 -23.62 -1.47
N PRO A 72 13.51 -24.57 -1.28
CA PRO A 72 13.48 -25.51 -0.16
C PRO A 72 13.55 -24.84 1.21
N ALA A 73 14.20 -23.68 1.32
CA ALA A 73 14.32 -22.94 2.58
C ALA A 73 12.99 -22.33 3.03
N LYS A 74 12.08 -22.02 2.09
CA LYS A 74 10.81 -21.31 2.34
C LYS A 74 9.57 -22.19 2.14
N ILE A 75 9.73 -23.43 1.67
CA ILE A 75 8.61 -24.33 1.33
C ILE A 75 7.63 -24.59 2.48
N ASN A 76 8.08 -24.55 3.73
CA ASN A 76 7.18 -24.78 4.89
C ASN A 76 6.43 -23.53 5.34
N LYS A 77 6.67 -22.37 4.72
CA LYS A 77 6.08 -21.07 5.08
C LYS A 77 5.77 -20.23 3.84
N ARG A 78 5.52 -20.88 2.70
CA ARG A 78 5.07 -20.22 1.48
C ARG A 78 3.55 -20.14 1.45
N ILE A 79 3.05 -19.06 0.89
CA ILE A 79 1.63 -18.81 0.69
C ILE A 79 1.46 -18.37 -0.77
N GLY A 80 0.52 -18.99 -1.47
CA GLY A 80 0.28 -18.78 -2.89
C GLY A 80 -1.18 -18.43 -3.15
N PHE A 81 -1.41 -17.41 -3.97
CA PHE A 81 -2.73 -16.98 -4.41
C PHE A 81 -2.80 -16.95 -5.93
N PHE A 82 -3.82 -17.59 -6.49
CA PHE A 82 -4.10 -17.52 -7.92
C PHE A 82 -5.42 -16.82 -8.14
N PHE A 83 -5.35 -15.68 -8.83
CA PHE A 83 -6.50 -14.88 -9.19
C PHE A 83 -6.76 -14.94 -10.69
N GLN A 84 -8.04 -14.97 -11.06
CA GLN A 84 -8.45 -14.81 -12.45
C GLN A 84 -9.76 -14.03 -12.55
N PRO A 85 -10.01 -13.33 -13.66
CA PRO A 85 -11.32 -12.74 -13.93
C PRO A 85 -12.38 -13.83 -14.04
N GLU A 86 -13.58 -13.50 -13.59
CA GLU A 86 -14.74 -14.37 -13.78
C GLU A 86 -15.27 -14.20 -15.21
N PRO A 87 -15.36 -15.27 -16.01
CA PRO A 87 -15.96 -15.17 -17.34
C PRO A 87 -17.38 -14.65 -17.23
N ASP A 88 -17.70 -13.65 -18.04
CA ASP A 88 -19.06 -13.09 -18.22
C ASP A 88 -19.67 -12.40 -16.99
N ALA A 89 -18.92 -12.19 -15.91
CA ALA A 89 -19.43 -11.44 -14.76
C ALA A 89 -19.60 -9.95 -15.11
N PRO A 90 -20.82 -9.40 -15.02
CA PRO A 90 -21.04 -7.99 -15.26
C PRO A 90 -20.36 -7.19 -14.15
N HIS A 91 -19.40 -6.35 -14.53
CA HIS A 91 -18.67 -5.52 -13.59
C HIS A 91 -18.84 -4.05 -13.95
N HIS A 92 -19.17 -3.23 -12.94
CA HIS A 92 -19.12 -1.79 -13.08
C HIS A 92 -17.70 -1.30 -12.76
N GLU A 93 -17.13 -0.43 -13.61
CA GLU A 93 -15.77 0.11 -13.39
C GLU A 93 -15.62 0.74 -11.99
N SER A 94 -16.69 1.36 -11.48
CA SER A 94 -16.72 1.99 -10.15
C SER A 94 -16.82 1.02 -8.96
N GLU A 95 -16.97 -0.28 -9.19
CA GLU A 95 -17.52 -1.21 -8.19
C GLU A 95 -16.75 -1.42 -6.88
N ARG A 96 -15.45 -1.31 -6.71
CA ARG A 96 -14.72 -1.83 -5.50
C ARG A 96 -14.76 -3.35 -5.33
N ASP A 97 -13.56 -3.91 -5.24
CA ASP A 97 -13.37 -5.29 -4.83
C ASP A 97 -13.42 -5.37 -3.31
N LEU A 98 -14.09 -6.39 -2.78
CA LEU A 98 -14.25 -6.60 -1.35
C LEU A 98 -13.88 -8.06 -1.02
N PRO A 99 -13.38 -8.34 0.20
CA PRO A 99 -13.12 -9.71 0.63
C PRO A 99 -14.32 -10.65 0.46
N SER A 100 -15.54 -10.15 0.72
CA SER A 100 -16.79 -10.89 0.58
C SER A 100 -17.16 -11.27 -0.85
N LYS A 101 -16.53 -10.64 -1.85
CA LYS A 101 -16.73 -10.88 -3.29
C LYS A 101 -15.50 -11.52 -3.95
N MET A 102 -14.52 -11.94 -3.15
CA MET A 102 -13.25 -12.45 -3.67
C MET A 102 -13.37 -13.88 -4.20
N LEU A 103 -14.42 -14.62 -3.84
CA LEU A 103 -14.64 -15.99 -4.31
C LEU A 103 -15.58 -16.02 -5.52
N PRO A 104 -15.41 -17.00 -6.44
CA PRO A 104 -16.36 -17.23 -7.54
C PRO A 104 -17.77 -17.51 -7.06
N TRP A 105 -18.78 -17.10 -7.85
CA TRP A 105 -20.20 -17.33 -7.47
C TRP A 105 -20.53 -18.82 -7.39
N ASN A 106 -19.91 -19.63 -8.25
CA ASN A 106 -20.03 -21.07 -8.24
C ASN A 106 -18.83 -21.75 -7.54
N ILE A 107 -18.63 -21.43 -6.26
CA ILE A 107 -17.58 -22.09 -5.47
C ILE A 107 -17.81 -23.59 -5.31
N ALA A 108 -19.02 -24.10 -5.56
CA ALA A 108 -19.34 -25.53 -5.46
C ALA A 108 -18.47 -26.39 -6.38
N ASP A 109 -18.00 -25.85 -7.50
CA ASP A 109 -17.10 -26.55 -8.44
C ASP A 109 -15.62 -26.20 -8.23
N GLY A 110 -15.31 -25.29 -7.31
CA GLY A 110 -13.94 -24.84 -7.02
C GLY A 110 -13.11 -25.82 -6.18
N PRO A 111 -11.78 -25.58 -6.08
CA PRO A 111 -10.88 -26.37 -5.25
C PRO A 111 -11.38 -26.56 -3.80
N PRO A 112 -11.26 -27.76 -3.20
CA PRO A 112 -11.76 -28.03 -1.86
C PRO A 112 -11.25 -27.05 -0.79
N LEU A 113 -9.99 -26.60 -0.92
CA LEU A 113 -9.37 -25.72 0.06
C LEU A 113 -10.01 -24.31 0.08
N LEU A 114 -10.54 -23.83 -1.04
CA LEU A 114 -11.25 -22.55 -1.09
C LEU A 114 -12.58 -22.61 -0.34
N LYS A 115 -13.28 -23.74 -0.41
CA LYS A 115 -14.57 -23.95 0.27
C LYS A 115 -14.43 -23.93 1.78
N SER A 116 -13.25 -24.28 2.31
CA SER A 116 -12.97 -24.28 3.74
C SER A 116 -12.55 -22.92 4.30
N LEU A 117 -12.30 -21.92 3.45
CA LEU A 117 -11.83 -20.61 3.92
C LEU A 117 -12.93 -19.88 4.70
N THR A 118 -12.60 -19.48 5.91
CA THR A 118 -13.43 -18.63 6.76
C THR A 118 -13.43 -17.18 6.26
N PRO A 119 -14.43 -16.36 6.64
CA PRO A 119 -14.44 -14.94 6.31
C PRO A 119 -13.17 -14.19 6.76
N THR A 120 -12.59 -14.56 7.90
CA THR A 120 -11.35 -13.98 8.40
C THR A 120 -10.17 -14.33 7.50
N GLU A 121 -10.07 -15.58 7.06
CA GLU A 121 -9.00 -16.00 6.12
C GLU A 121 -9.16 -15.31 4.77
N LEU A 122 -10.39 -15.16 4.26
CA LEU A 122 -10.65 -14.41 3.03
C LEU A 122 -10.26 -12.94 3.16
N ASP A 123 -10.57 -12.30 4.29
CA ASP A 123 -10.11 -10.94 4.57
C ASP A 123 -8.58 -10.87 4.54
N THR A 124 -7.89 -11.76 5.26
CA THR A 124 -6.42 -11.80 5.29
C THR A 124 -5.82 -12.03 3.90
N ILE A 125 -6.33 -12.98 3.13
CA ILE A 125 -5.87 -13.24 1.75
C ILE A 125 -6.09 -12.02 0.86
N PHE A 126 -7.28 -11.39 0.94
CA PHE A 126 -7.62 -10.23 0.13
C PHE A 126 -6.60 -9.10 0.29
N TRP A 127 -6.33 -8.73 1.54
CA TRP A 127 -5.42 -7.64 1.84
C TRP A 127 -3.96 -8.01 1.59
N GLN A 128 -3.56 -9.24 1.95
CA GLN A 128 -2.18 -9.70 1.80
C GLN A 128 -1.76 -9.77 0.34
N ALA A 129 -2.60 -10.32 -0.55
CA ALA A 129 -2.32 -10.40 -1.97
C ALA A 129 -2.13 -9.02 -2.61
N ARG A 130 -2.96 -8.04 -2.21
CA ARG A 130 -2.98 -6.69 -2.78
C ARG A 130 -1.94 -5.75 -2.18
N ALA A 131 -1.44 -6.06 -0.99
CA ALA A 131 -0.39 -5.29 -0.32
C ALA A 131 1.04 -5.63 -0.79
N HIS A 132 1.18 -6.45 -1.83
CA HIS A 132 2.48 -6.79 -2.42
C HIS A 132 3.26 -5.55 -2.91
N ASP A 133 4.51 -5.43 -2.45
CA ASP A 133 5.46 -4.32 -2.72
C ASP A 133 4.83 -2.93 -2.60
N SER A 134 3.94 -2.81 -1.61
CA SER A 134 3.02 -1.70 -1.54
C SER A 134 3.57 -0.52 -0.73
N CYS A 135 4.70 -0.71 -0.03
CA CYS A 135 5.25 0.27 0.92
C CYS A 135 5.64 1.59 0.26
N TYR A 136 6.32 1.56 -0.88
CA TYR A 136 6.73 2.77 -1.61
C TYR A 136 5.54 3.54 -2.16
N ALA A 137 4.59 2.84 -2.80
CA ALA A 137 3.39 3.48 -3.33
C ALA A 137 2.49 4.03 -2.21
N SER A 138 2.44 3.38 -1.03
CA SER A 138 1.78 3.93 0.17
C SER A 138 2.38 5.27 0.58
N ILE A 139 3.71 5.33 0.67
CA ILE A 139 4.43 6.54 1.11
C ILE A 139 4.29 7.64 0.07
N ALA A 140 4.43 7.34 -1.21
CA ALA A 140 4.19 8.31 -2.27
C ALA A 140 2.77 8.90 -2.20
N LEU A 141 1.75 8.06 -2.04
CA LEU A 141 0.36 8.49 -1.88
C LEU A 141 0.18 9.40 -0.65
N LEU A 142 0.77 9.05 0.49
CA LEU A 142 0.73 9.87 1.70
C LEU A 142 1.39 11.24 1.48
N GLN A 143 2.55 11.27 0.83
CA GLN A 143 3.25 12.50 0.49
C GLN A 143 2.42 13.38 -0.46
N PHE A 144 1.80 12.78 -1.49
CA PHE A 144 0.91 13.51 -2.40
C PHE A 144 -0.29 14.11 -1.67
N LEU A 145 -0.89 13.36 -0.74
CA LEU A 145 -1.99 13.86 0.08
C LEU A 145 -1.53 15.04 0.94
N PHE A 146 -0.38 14.93 1.61
CA PHE A 146 0.14 15.98 2.48
C PHE A 146 0.57 17.25 1.75
N LYS A 147 0.89 17.18 0.46
CA LYS A 147 1.09 18.37 -0.39
C LYS A 147 -0.17 19.23 -0.56
N LEU A 148 -1.36 18.69 -0.27
CA LEU A 148 -2.62 19.43 -0.31
C LEU A 148 -2.89 20.26 0.95
N PHE A 149 -2.05 20.12 1.98
CA PHE A 149 -2.18 20.80 3.26
C PHE A 149 -1.00 21.76 3.49
N SER A 150 -1.16 22.69 4.43
CA SER A 150 -0.03 23.48 4.91
C SER A 150 1.03 22.57 5.56
N PRO A 151 2.34 22.85 5.41
CA PRO A 151 3.38 22.13 6.16
C PRO A 151 3.19 22.18 7.69
N ASP A 152 2.51 23.22 8.18
CA ASP A 152 2.20 23.44 9.60
C ASP A 152 0.86 22.82 10.03
N GLN A 153 0.19 22.10 9.14
CA GLN A 153 -1.07 21.41 9.43
C GLN A 153 -0.88 20.44 10.61
N PRO A 154 -1.61 20.64 11.72
CA PRO A 154 -1.59 19.71 12.84
C PRO A 154 -2.22 18.37 12.44
N LEU A 155 -1.51 17.30 12.78
CA LEU A 155 -1.93 15.91 12.62
C LEU A 155 -2.17 15.31 13.99
N ARG A 156 -3.38 14.85 14.26
CA ARG A 156 -3.67 14.02 15.44
C ARG A 156 -3.27 12.59 15.16
N ILE A 157 -2.46 12.03 16.05
CA ILE A 157 -1.98 10.66 15.99
C ILE A 157 -2.55 9.89 17.18
N ARG A 158 -3.22 8.78 16.89
CA ARG A 158 -3.83 7.87 17.87
C ARG A 158 -3.29 6.47 17.63
N THR A 159 -2.63 5.88 18.62
CA THR A 159 -2.08 4.52 18.53
C THR A 159 -3.02 3.49 19.15
N GLY A 160 -2.73 2.21 18.88
CA GLY A 160 -3.52 1.11 19.40
C GLY A 160 -3.52 0.98 20.94
N ASP A 161 -2.47 1.47 21.60
CA ASP A 161 -2.31 1.45 23.06
C ASP A 161 -2.91 2.67 23.79
N GLY A 162 -3.60 3.55 23.05
CA GLY A 162 -4.24 4.74 23.59
C GLY A 162 -3.32 5.94 23.77
N THR A 163 -2.07 5.88 23.29
CA THR A 163 -1.21 7.05 23.15
C THR A 163 -1.79 8.01 22.11
N GLU A 164 -1.77 9.30 22.44
CA GLU A 164 -2.34 10.34 21.61
C GLU A 164 -1.49 11.61 21.67
N PHE A 165 -1.15 12.14 20.51
CA PHE A 165 -0.38 13.36 20.41
C PHE A 165 -0.62 14.06 19.07
N ILE A 166 -0.18 15.30 18.98
CA ILE A 166 -0.16 16.09 17.76
C ILE A 166 1.26 16.05 17.18
N SER A 167 1.35 15.86 15.87
CA SER A 167 2.54 16.10 15.06
C SER A 167 2.23 17.16 13.99
N LEU A 168 3.22 17.58 13.23
CA LEU A 168 3.05 18.47 12.10
C LEU A 168 3.44 17.76 10.80
N ILE A 169 2.77 18.06 9.69
CA ILE A 169 3.11 17.49 8.38
C ILE A 169 4.60 17.67 8.06
N ARG A 170 5.17 18.86 8.27
CA ARG A 170 6.59 19.17 8.04
C ARG A 170 7.56 18.30 8.86
N GLN A 171 7.10 17.70 9.95
CA GLN A 171 7.90 16.85 10.83
C GLN A 171 7.83 15.37 10.43
N MET A 172 7.00 15.00 9.44
CA MET A 172 6.96 13.63 8.93
C MET A 172 8.32 13.27 8.29
N HIS A 173 8.82 12.10 8.66
CA HIS A 173 10.00 11.47 8.06
C HIS A 173 9.60 10.22 7.29
N THR A 174 10.34 9.90 6.24
CA THR A 174 10.29 8.57 5.62
C THR A 174 11.44 7.75 6.18
N ALA A 175 11.14 6.58 6.74
CA ALA A 175 12.13 5.66 7.27
C ALA A 175 12.14 4.41 6.40
N ARG A 176 13.34 3.99 5.97
CA ARG A 176 13.54 2.78 5.18
C ARG A 176 14.25 1.73 6.02
N TYR A 177 13.68 0.53 6.02
CA TYR A 177 14.17 -0.65 6.71
C TYR A 177 14.51 -1.71 5.68
N ASP A 178 15.59 -2.44 5.92
CA ASP A 178 15.90 -3.64 5.16
C ASP A 178 15.55 -4.85 6.02
N ILE A 179 14.61 -5.66 5.55
CA ILE A 179 14.15 -6.85 6.25
C ILE A 179 14.86 -8.05 5.63
N PHE A 180 15.80 -8.60 6.37
CA PHE A 180 16.57 -9.77 5.98
C PHE A 180 15.88 -11.08 6.36
N ASP A 181 16.16 -12.12 5.57
CA ASP A 181 15.70 -13.50 5.71
C ASP A 181 14.22 -13.60 6.13
N LEU A 182 13.34 -13.06 5.27
CA LEU A 182 11.91 -13.18 5.48
C LEU A 182 11.52 -14.66 5.64
N ARG A 183 10.95 -15.00 6.79
CA ARG A 183 10.53 -16.37 7.13
C ARG A 183 9.44 -16.91 6.24
N GLN A 184 8.67 -16.02 5.63
CA GLN A 184 7.53 -16.36 4.79
C GLN A 184 7.76 -15.83 3.37
N MET A 185 7.31 -16.61 2.40
CA MET A 185 7.26 -16.21 1.01
C MET A 185 5.79 -16.12 0.61
N ILE A 186 5.38 -15.01 0.01
CA ILE A 186 4.01 -14.83 -0.48
C ILE A 186 4.09 -14.63 -1.98
N PHE A 187 3.24 -15.36 -2.69
CA PHE A 187 3.23 -15.36 -4.13
C PHE A 187 1.82 -15.16 -4.65
N SER A 188 1.61 -14.12 -5.45
CA SER A 188 0.32 -13.85 -6.09
C SER A 188 0.47 -13.95 -7.60
N ILE A 189 -0.41 -14.69 -8.27
CA ILE A 189 -0.53 -14.71 -9.72
C ILE A 189 -1.89 -14.15 -10.09
N VAL A 190 -1.90 -13.28 -11.10
CA VAL A 190 -3.14 -12.78 -11.69
C VAL A 190 -3.16 -13.14 -13.18
N LYS A 191 -4.07 -14.02 -13.57
CA LYS A 191 -4.31 -14.33 -14.97
C LYS A 191 -5.05 -13.15 -15.62
N ARG A 192 -4.54 -12.61 -16.72
CA ARG A 192 -5.23 -11.59 -17.53
C ARG A 192 -5.34 -12.09 -18.96
N ASP A 193 -6.56 -12.42 -19.38
CA ASP A 193 -6.89 -12.99 -20.71
C ASP A 193 -5.96 -14.12 -21.21
N GLN A 194 -6.28 -14.71 -22.37
CA GLN A 194 -5.79 -16.04 -22.74
C GLN A 194 -4.30 -16.10 -23.15
N GLU A 195 -3.62 -14.97 -23.37
CA GLU A 195 -2.29 -15.01 -24.01
C GLU A 195 -1.14 -14.40 -23.20
N GLN A 196 -1.40 -13.65 -22.12
CA GLN A 196 -0.34 -13.07 -21.29
C GLN A 196 -0.72 -13.11 -19.81
N SER A 197 -0.31 -14.18 -19.11
CA SER A 197 -0.22 -14.10 -17.65
C SER A 197 0.69 -12.94 -17.29
N GLU A 198 0.16 -11.96 -16.56
CA GLU A 198 1.04 -11.00 -15.90
C GLU A 198 1.93 -11.76 -14.93
N GLY A 199 3.23 -11.48 -14.97
CA GLY A 199 4.21 -12.12 -14.10
C GLY A 199 3.75 -12.12 -12.64
N GLY A 200 4.08 -13.19 -11.92
CA GLY A 200 3.70 -13.30 -10.52
C GLY A 200 4.40 -12.28 -9.63
N TYR A 201 3.80 -12.01 -8.48
CA TYR A 201 4.22 -11.01 -7.51
C TYR A 201 4.72 -11.71 -6.24
N TYR A 202 5.98 -11.45 -5.83
CA TYR A 202 6.66 -12.15 -4.73
C TYR A 202 7.03 -11.26 -3.53
N THR A 203 6.49 -11.53 -2.34
CA THR A 203 6.97 -10.91 -1.09
C THR A 203 7.88 -11.90 -0.39
N GLY A 204 9.09 -11.48 -0.03
CA GLY A 204 10.02 -12.31 0.72
C GLY A 204 10.63 -13.45 -0.08
N GLU A 205 10.78 -13.31 -1.41
CA GLU A 205 11.55 -14.24 -2.26
C GLU A 205 13.05 -14.05 -2.05
N SER A 206 13.52 -12.80 -2.13
CA SER A 206 14.91 -12.41 -1.90
C SER A 206 15.37 -12.58 -0.45
N GLU A 207 16.70 -12.56 -0.24
CA GLU A 207 17.32 -12.52 1.09
C GLU A 207 17.03 -11.20 1.81
N GLN A 208 16.85 -10.12 1.07
CA GLN A 208 16.57 -8.78 1.59
C GLN A 208 15.31 -8.23 0.93
N MET A 209 14.41 -7.68 1.76
CA MET A 209 13.24 -6.94 1.30
C MET A 209 13.27 -5.51 1.85
N PRO A 210 13.42 -4.49 1.00
CA PRO A 210 13.36 -3.12 1.47
C PRO A 210 11.90 -2.77 1.82
N HIS A 211 11.72 -2.01 2.89
CA HIS A 211 10.42 -1.66 3.44
C HIS A 211 10.40 -0.21 3.89
N CYS A 212 9.37 0.52 3.48
CA CYS A 212 9.29 1.96 3.66
C CYS A 212 8.09 2.36 4.52
N VAL A 213 8.30 3.16 5.55
CA VAL A 213 7.26 3.60 6.49
C VAL A 213 7.34 5.10 6.75
N ALA A 214 6.22 5.69 7.21
CA ALA A 214 6.18 7.08 7.62
C ALA A 214 6.37 7.17 9.14
N ALA A 215 7.16 8.15 9.58
CA ALA A 215 7.51 8.29 10.99
C ALA A 215 7.20 9.71 11.47
N PHE A 216 6.53 9.80 12.62
CA PHE A 216 5.99 11.04 13.16
C PHE A 216 6.54 11.28 14.57
N PRO A 217 7.38 12.31 14.78
CA PRO A 217 7.77 12.72 16.11
C PRO A 217 6.62 13.47 16.80
N PRO A 218 6.49 13.37 18.12
CA PRO A 218 5.51 14.16 18.85
C PRO A 218 5.90 15.64 18.88
N TRP A 219 4.91 16.50 18.65
CA TRP A 219 5.00 17.94 18.88
C TRP A 219 4.35 18.32 20.20
N VAL A 220 3.11 17.86 20.43
CA VAL A 220 2.35 18.10 21.68
C VAL A 220 1.71 16.80 22.13
N ALA A 221 2.04 16.32 23.33
CA ALA A 221 1.38 15.16 23.92
C ALA A 221 -0.03 15.54 24.41
N ILE A 222 -1.04 14.74 24.02
CA ILE A 222 -2.42 14.89 24.52
C ILE A 222 -2.68 13.85 25.61
N ARG A 223 -2.29 12.60 25.36
CA ARG A 223 -2.48 11.47 26.25
C ARG A 223 -1.34 10.47 26.12
N GLY A 224 -0.83 10.00 27.25
CA GLY A 224 0.25 9.02 27.32
C GLY A 224 0.94 9.10 28.68
N ARG A 225 1.61 8.03 29.09
CA ARG A 225 2.50 8.05 30.27
C ARG A 225 3.93 8.16 29.78
N GLY A 226 4.67 9.15 30.28
CA GLY A 226 6.08 9.34 29.96
C GLY A 226 6.35 10.07 28.64
N GLN A 227 7.61 10.01 28.21
CA GLN A 227 8.06 10.61 26.95
C GLN A 227 7.46 9.84 25.77
N VAL A 228 6.60 10.50 25.00
CA VAL A 228 6.02 9.91 23.79
C VAL A 228 7.15 9.68 22.78
N GLU A 229 7.29 8.43 22.32
CA GLU A 229 8.26 8.08 21.30
C GLU A 229 7.78 8.49 19.90
N ARG A 230 8.71 8.52 18.94
CA ARG A 230 8.35 8.60 17.52
C ARG A 230 7.42 7.42 17.18
N THR A 231 6.34 7.72 16.47
CA THR A 231 5.36 6.73 16.04
C THR A 231 5.51 6.42 14.56
N ILE A 232 5.43 5.15 14.21
CA ILE A 232 5.51 4.63 12.85
C ILE A 232 4.10 4.36 12.32
N LEU A 233 3.84 4.88 11.12
CA LEU A 233 2.72 4.51 10.26
C LEU A 233 3.22 3.57 9.17
N ASP A 234 2.76 2.32 9.22
CA ASP A 234 2.98 1.32 8.16
C ASP A 234 1.66 1.00 7.47
N LEU A 235 1.47 1.57 6.28
CA LEU A 235 0.30 1.38 5.41
C LEU A 235 0.39 0.11 4.54
N SER A 236 1.52 -0.58 4.59
CA SER A 236 1.82 -1.79 3.80
C SER A 236 1.91 -3.05 4.65
N SER A 237 1.66 -2.92 5.95
CA SER A 237 1.85 -4.00 6.91
C SER A 237 0.98 -5.24 6.61
N LEU A 238 -0.16 -5.06 5.93
CA LEU A 238 -1.04 -6.16 5.50
C LEU A 238 -0.37 -7.16 4.56
N GLN A 239 0.75 -6.80 3.91
CA GLN A 239 1.55 -7.74 3.13
C GLN A 239 2.09 -8.89 3.98
N PHE A 240 2.12 -8.74 5.31
CA PHE A 240 2.53 -9.78 6.23
C PHE A 240 1.37 -10.60 6.82
N GLY A 241 0.17 -10.48 6.25
CA GLY A 241 -1.03 -11.17 6.72
C GLY A 241 -1.43 -10.71 8.12
N ASP A 242 -1.97 -11.62 8.93
CA ASP A 242 -2.48 -11.30 10.27
C ASP A 242 -1.44 -10.76 11.23
N ALA A 243 -0.21 -11.30 11.17
CA ALA A 243 0.91 -10.81 11.96
C ALA A 243 1.26 -9.34 11.61
N GLY A 244 0.89 -8.89 10.42
CA GLY A 244 1.06 -7.51 9.95
C GLY A 244 0.05 -6.51 10.50
N ARG A 245 -1.01 -6.92 11.18
CA ARG A 245 -2.11 -6.02 11.59
C ARG A 245 -1.89 -5.27 12.92
N GLY A 246 -0.75 -5.49 13.57
CA GLY A 246 -0.35 -4.79 14.80
C GLY A 246 -1.20 -5.13 16.03
N LEU A 247 -1.16 -4.25 17.05
CA LEU A 247 -1.69 -4.50 18.40
C LEU A 247 -3.21 -4.80 18.50
N LYS A 248 -4.00 -4.47 17.48
CA LYS A 248 -5.47 -4.70 17.48
C LYS A 248 -5.89 -5.96 16.71
N GLY A 249 -4.95 -6.82 16.31
CA GLY A 249 -5.22 -8.07 15.63
C GLY A 249 -5.97 -7.88 14.29
N HIS A 250 -6.79 -8.87 13.92
CA HIS A 250 -7.46 -9.03 12.61
C HIS A 250 -8.26 -7.83 12.05
N LYS A 251 -8.46 -6.76 12.82
CA LYS A 251 -9.33 -5.64 12.43
C LYS A 251 -8.60 -4.42 11.87
N SER A 252 -7.29 -4.29 12.10
CA SER A 252 -6.56 -3.13 11.58
C SER A 252 -6.18 -3.34 10.11
N LEU A 253 -6.27 -2.28 9.32
CA LEU A 253 -5.80 -2.23 7.93
C LEU A 253 -4.38 -1.66 7.80
N PHE A 254 -3.85 -1.07 8.85
CA PHE A 254 -2.52 -0.47 8.89
C PHE A 254 -2.00 -0.54 10.31
N VAL A 255 -0.74 -0.16 10.50
CA VAL A 255 -0.14 -0.12 11.84
C VAL A 255 0.23 1.31 12.23
N PHE A 256 -0.12 1.65 13.47
CA PHE A 256 0.26 2.86 14.17
C PHE A 256 0.80 2.49 15.56
N GLU A 257 2.12 2.49 15.71
CA GLU A 257 2.80 2.07 16.94
C GLU A 257 4.10 2.83 17.17
N SER A 258 4.64 2.80 18.40
CA SER A 258 5.95 3.40 18.65
C SER A 258 7.04 2.71 17.84
N ILE A 259 8.12 3.41 17.54
CA ILE A 259 9.26 2.84 16.80
C ILE A 259 9.78 1.56 17.44
N THR A 260 9.85 1.50 18.77
CA THR A 260 10.27 0.31 19.53
C THR A 260 9.35 -0.88 19.24
N LYS A 261 8.03 -0.69 19.34
CA LYS A 261 7.04 -1.74 19.07
C LYS A 261 7.05 -2.19 17.61
N PHE A 262 7.26 -1.26 16.69
CA PHE A 262 7.44 -1.55 15.28
C PHE A 262 8.64 -2.47 15.06
N GLU A 263 9.78 -2.13 15.64
CA GLU A 263 10.99 -2.93 15.50
C GLU A 263 10.85 -4.33 16.12
N GLU A 264 10.19 -4.44 17.27
CA GLU A 264 9.86 -5.72 17.89
C GLU A 264 8.94 -6.58 17.01
N ARG A 265 7.88 -5.99 16.45
CA ARG A 265 6.96 -6.69 15.56
C ARG A 265 7.67 -7.18 14.30
N MET A 266 8.52 -6.35 13.71
CA MET A 266 9.20 -6.72 12.46
C MET A 266 10.18 -7.88 12.63
N LYS A 267 10.78 -8.07 13.83
CA LYS A 267 11.61 -9.25 14.15
C LYS A 267 10.85 -10.58 14.03
N VAL A 268 9.52 -10.58 14.13
CA VAL A 268 8.70 -11.79 13.96
C VAL A 268 8.85 -12.36 12.54
N PHE A 269 9.09 -11.50 11.55
CA PHE A 269 9.23 -11.88 10.15
C PHE A 269 10.66 -12.29 9.77
N GLN A 270 11.65 -11.96 10.60
CA GLN A 270 13.06 -12.25 10.35
C GLN A 270 13.49 -13.59 10.93
N LYS A 271 14.43 -14.28 10.29
CA LYS A 271 15.09 -15.43 10.90
C LYS A 271 15.78 -15.04 12.23
N ALA A 272 15.77 -15.96 13.20
CA ALA A 272 16.31 -15.68 14.52
C ALA A 272 17.82 -15.34 14.45
N GLY A 273 18.23 -14.27 15.12
CA GLY A 273 19.64 -13.84 15.20
C GLY A 273 19.99 -12.66 14.29
N GLU A 274 19.11 -12.26 13.38
CA GLU A 274 19.36 -11.12 12.49
C GLU A 274 18.88 -9.80 13.11
N ARG A 275 19.61 -8.72 12.84
CA ARG A 275 19.23 -7.36 13.26
C ARG A 275 18.60 -6.63 12.07
N MET A 276 17.44 -6.02 12.28
CA MET A 276 17.04 -4.90 11.43
C MET A 276 18.00 -3.75 11.62
N ALA A 277 18.51 -3.20 10.52
CA ALA A 277 19.22 -1.94 10.50
C ALA A 277 18.36 -0.90 9.78
N PRO A 278 18.08 0.26 10.40
CA PRO A 278 17.55 1.39 9.65
C PRO A 278 18.61 1.80 8.62
N CYS A 279 18.27 1.74 7.33
CA CYS A 279 19.23 2.04 6.27
C CYS A 279 19.29 3.54 5.96
N SER A 280 18.18 4.27 6.12
CA SER A 280 18.15 5.72 6.03
C SER A 280 16.88 6.31 6.68
N VAL A 281 17.01 7.55 7.20
CA VAL A 281 15.88 8.39 7.58
C VAL A 281 15.96 9.65 6.73
N GLU A 282 15.04 9.79 5.78
CA GLU A 282 15.02 10.93 4.87
C GLU A 282 13.98 11.96 5.32
N LYS A 283 14.38 13.25 5.32
CA LYS A 283 13.45 14.36 5.54
C LYS A 283 12.66 14.60 4.25
N CYS A 284 11.36 14.38 4.34
CA CYS A 284 10.45 14.34 3.19
C CYS A 284 10.31 15.66 2.40
N PHE A 285 10.65 16.81 3.00
CA PHE A 285 10.27 18.12 2.46
C PHE A 285 11.36 18.91 1.74
N ARG A 286 12.60 18.40 1.62
CA ARG A 286 13.68 19.22 1.01
C ARG A 286 13.83 19.14 -0.51
N ASP A 287 13.35 18.10 -1.21
CA ASP A 287 13.76 17.89 -2.62
C ASP A 287 12.66 17.67 -3.69
N LEU A 288 11.38 17.57 -3.32
CA LEU A 288 10.32 17.26 -4.30
C LEU A 288 9.94 18.44 -5.23
N SER A 289 10.47 19.64 -5.02
CA SER A 289 10.20 20.82 -5.87
C SER A 289 11.25 21.07 -6.95
N ARG A 290 12.42 20.41 -6.91
CA ARG A 290 13.52 20.67 -7.86
C ARG A 290 13.89 19.50 -8.76
N ASN A 291 13.65 18.27 -8.36
CA ASN A 291 13.99 17.10 -9.14
C ASN A 291 12.75 16.23 -9.32
N GLY A 292 12.12 16.28 -10.50
CA GLY A 292 11.19 15.22 -10.91
C GLY A 292 11.86 13.85 -10.70
N TRP A 293 11.10 12.87 -10.23
CA TRP A 293 11.53 11.52 -9.85
C TRP A 293 12.61 10.96 -10.79
N ARG A 294 13.90 11.19 -10.47
CA ARG A 294 15.02 10.48 -11.08
C ARG A 294 15.36 9.34 -10.14
N MET A 295 14.76 8.19 -10.38
CA MET A 295 15.42 6.95 -9.97
C MET A 295 16.80 6.96 -10.64
N SER A 296 17.86 6.83 -9.84
CA SER A 296 19.23 6.78 -10.32
C SER A 296 19.40 5.57 -11.25
N ARG A 297 19.20 5.77 -12.55
CA ARG A 297 19.62 4.82 -13.58
C ARG A 297 21.14 4.91 -13.69
N SER A 298 21.84 3.93 -13.14
CA SER A 298 23.21 3.65 -13.55
C SER A 298 23.16 2.98 -14.93
N GLY A 299 23.25 3.75 -16.01
CA GLY A 299 23.38 3.20 -17.37
C GLY A 299 23.00 4.16 -18.50
N SER A 300 24.02 4.58 -19.26
CA SER A 300 24.07 5.15 -20.62
C SER A 300 23.02 6.19 -21.11
N ARG A 301 23.56 7.33 -21.58
CA ARG A 301 22.91 8.41 -22.35
C ARG A 301 22.08 7.90 -23.55
N SER A 302 20.87 8.45 -23.71
CA SER A 302 20.24 8.67 -25.03
C SER A 302 19.25 9.85 -24.98
N ASP A 303 19.07 10.47 -26.15
CA ASP A 303 18.53 11.82 -26.40
C ASP A 303 17.02 12.00 -26.17
N THR A 304 16.63 13.23 -25.79
CA THR A 304 15.24 13.66 -25.60
C THR A 304 14.63 14.27 -26.87
N THR A 305 13.52 13.71 -27.35
CA THR A 305 12.60 14.35 -28.31
C THR A 305 11.31 14.81 -27.63
N ASN A 306 10.88 16.05 -27.92
CA ASN A 306 9.65 16.67 -27.41
C ASN A 306 8.40 16.21 -28.21
N ILE A 307 7.33 15.81 -27.52
CA ILE A 307 6.02 15.48 -28.12
C ILE A 307 5.01 16.60 -27.81
N ARG A 308 4.36 17.16 -28.86
CA ARG A 308 3.20 18.05 -28.77
C ARG A 308 1.90 17.25 -28.78
N THR A 309 0.95 17.58 -27.90
CA THR A 309 -0.38 16.94 -27.81
C THR A 309 -1.38 17.60 -28.77
N GLY A 310 -2.13 16.77 -29.51
CA GLY A 310 -3.12 17.17 -30.51
C GLY A 310 -4.59 17.13 -30.03
N PRO A 311 -5.56 17.32 -30.95
CA PRO A 311 -6.98 17.59 -30.66
C PRO A 311 -7.75 16.46 -29.94
N ALA A 312 -7.17 15.26 -29.81
CA ALA A 312 -7.74 14.16 -29.01
C ALA A 312 -7.86 14.51 -27.51
N GLY A 313 -7.12 15.51 -27.01
CA GLY A 313 -7.18 15.93 -25.60
C GLY A 313 -8.50 16.59 -25.18
N ALA A 314 -9.21 17.26 -26.09
CA ALA A 314 -10.42 18.02 -25.75
C ALA A 314 -11.63 17.09 -25.47
N ALA A 315 -11.76 16.00 -26.22
CA ALA A 315 -12.81 14.99 -26.03
C ALA A 315 -12.63 14.22 -24.72
N THR A 316 -11.38 13.93 -24.34
CA THR A 316 -11.03 13.30 -23.05
C THR A 316 -11.38 14.21 -21.88
N VAL A 317 -11.12 15.52 -21.99
CA VAL A 317 -11.48 16.50 -20.94
C VAL A 317 -12.99 16.64 -20.76
N ALA A 318 -13.77 16.59 -21.85
CA ALA A 318 -15.23 16.61 -21.77
C ALA A 318 -15.80 15.34 -21.10
N ARG A 319 -15.23 14.17 -21.41
CA ARG A 319 -15.59 12.87 -20.81
C ARG A 319 -15.25 12.82 -19.31
N LEU A 320 -14.11 13.39 -18.90
CA LEU A 320 -13.71 13.52 -17.50
C LEU A 320 -14.64 14.45 -16.69
N LYS A 321 -15.11 15.55 -17.30
CA LYS A 321 -16.09 16.45 -16.66
C LYS A 321 -17.48 15.84 -16.52
N ALA A 322 -17.85 14.89 -17.38
CA ALA A 322 -19.11 14.15 -17.26
C ALA A 322 -19.04 13.11 -16.13
N LEU A 323 -17.92 12.37 -16.02
CA LEU A 323 -17.66 11.43 -14.93
C LEU A 323 -17.60 12.12 -13.56
N GLN A 324 -17.05 13.33 -13.50
CA GLN A 324 -17.03 14.16 -12.28
C GLN A 324 -18.44 14.44 -11.74
N ARG A 325 -19.43 14.72 -12.61
CA ARG A 325 -20.81 15.02 -12.19
C ARG A 325 -21.55 13.78 -11.69
N ILE A 326 -21.32 12.62 -12.33
CA ILE A 326 -21.90 11.34 -11.91
C ILE A 326 -21.32 10.92 -10.54
N HIS A 327 -20.01 11.09 -10.33
CA HIS A 327 -19.36 10.78 -9.05
C HIS A 327 -19.77 11.72 -7.91
N GLN A 328 -19.97 13.00 -8.18
CA GLN A 328 -20.41 13.96 -7.16
C GLN A 328 -21.82 13.64 -6.64
N HIS A 329 -22.72 13.20 -7.52
CA HIS A 329 -24.08 12.78 -7.16
C HIS A 329 -24.12 11.54 -6.24
N HIS A 330 -23.17 10.61 -6.40
CA HIS A 330 -23.09 9.41 -5.54
C HIS A 330 -22.46 9.70 -4.17
N TYR A 331 -21.52 10.64 -4.06
CA TYR A 331 -20.88 11.01 -2.80
C TYR A 331 -21.78 11.84 -1.87
N GLU A 332 -22.72 12.62 -2.43
CA GLU A 332 -23.68 13.43 -1.68
C GLU A 332 -24.69 12.60 -0.87
N ARG A 333 -24.85 11.30 -1.17
CA ARG A 333 -25.84 10.42 -0.51
C ARG A 333 -25.27 9.49 0.57
N ALA A 334 -23.95 9.36 0.69
CA ALA A 334 -23.35 8.26 1.46
C ALA A 334 -22.39 8.68 2.60
N LEU A 335 -21.98 9.94 2.69
CA LEU A 335 -20.99 10.38 3.69
C LEU A 335 -21.50 11.48 4.61
N PRO A 336 -21.13 11.45 5.91
CA PRO A 336 -21.33 12.57 6.81
C PRO A 336 -20.66 13.84 6.25
N ALA A 337 -21.30 15.00 6.44
CA ALA A 337 -20.90 16.27 5.82
C ALA A 337 -19.43 16.68 6.06
N ASN A 338 -18.82 16.26 7.18
CA ASN A 338 -17.43 16.55 7.53
C ASN A 338 -16.39 15.76 6.70
N LEU A 339 -16.78 14.68 6.01
CA LEU A 339 -15.89 13.90 5.13
C LEU A 339 -16.02 14.27 3.65
N HIS A 340 -17.02 15.08 3.30
CA HIS A 340 -17.30 15.46 1.91
C HIS A 340 -16.17 16.31 1.29
N GLY A 341 -15.59 17.22 2.06
CA GLY A 341 -14.44 18.02 1.62
C GLY A 341 -13.19 17.17 1.36
N ILE A 342 -12.93 16.18 2.22
CA ILE A 342 -11.79 15.26 2.09
C ILE A 342 -12.00 14.32 0.90
N ALA A 343 -13.20 13.75 0.74
CA ALA A 343 -13.55 12.91 -0.40
C ALA A 343 -13.42 13.64 -1.75
N MET A 344 -13.83 14.91 -1.83
CA MET A 344 -13.68 15.76 -3.01
C MET A 344 -12.21 16.01 -3.36
N GLN A 345 -11.36 16.28 -2.36
CA GLN A 345 -9.92 16.46 -2.56
C GLN A 345 -9.22 15.15 -2.92
N LEU A 346 -9.62 14.03 -2.30
CA LEU A 346 -9.14 12.69 -2.64
C LEU A 346 -9.57 12.27 -4.05
N THR A 347 -10.75 12.67 -4.52
CA THR A 347 -11.20 12.39 -5.90
C THR A 347 -10.41 13.19 -6.94
N LYS A 348 -10.07 14.46 -6.63
CA LYS A 348 -9.16 15.26 -7.46
C LYS A 348 -7.73 14.69 -7.47
N ALA A 349 -7.23 14.29 -6.29
CA ALA A 349 -5.95 13.61 -6.15
C ALA A 349 -5.94 12.28 -6.92
N ARG A 350 -7.02 11.49 -6.86
CA ARG A 350 -7.20 10.19 -7.54
C ARG A 350 -6.98 10.26 -9.05
N HIS A 351 -7.41 11.32 -9.73
CA HIS A 351 -7.20 11.46 -11.18
C HIS A 351 -5.73 11.76 -11.53
N GLY A 352 -5.05 12.56 -10.72
CA GLY A 352 -3.59 12.75 -10.84
C GLY A 352 -2.81 11.48 -10.47
N LEU A 353 -3.32 10.73 -9.48
CA LEU A 353 -2.69 9.56 -8.89
C LEU A 353 -2.83 8.30 -9.76
N ILE A 354 -3.96 8.04 -10.42
CA ILE A 354 -4.13 6.89 -11.33
C ILE A 354 -3.15 7.01 -12.51
N THR A 355 -2.98 8.22 -13.04
CA THR A 355 -2.03 8.52 -14.12
C THR A 355 -0.59 8.34 -13.63
N SER A 356 -0.26 8.85 -12.43
CA SER A 356 1.10 8.77 -11.87
C SER A 356 1.46 7.36 -11.36
N ILE A 357 0.53 6.60 -10.77
CA ILE A 357 0.74 5.22 -10.29
C ILE A 357 0.87 4.26 -11.46
N GLY A 358 0.08 4.43 -12.53
CA GLY A 358 0.26 3.66 -13.77
C GLY A 358 1.68 3.83 -14.32
N GLU A 359 2.21 5.05 -14.34
CA GLU A 359 3.59 5.34 -14.77
C GLU A 359 4.66 4.82 -13.79
N ILE A 360 4.42 4.91 -12.47
CA ILE A 360 5.34 4.40 -11.44
C ILE A 360 5.43 2.86 -11.48
N CYS A 361 4.31 2.15 -11.62
CA CYS A 361 4.28 0.68 -11.66
C CYS A 361 4.86 0.11 -12.96
N VAL A 362 4.82 0.84 -14.07
CA VAL A 362 5.52 0.45 -15.32
C VAL A 362 7.03 0.70 -15.19
N SER A 363 7.44 1.80 -14.54
CA SER A 363 8.85 2.15 -14.32
C SER A 363 9.59 1.20 -13.38
N THR A 364 8.93 0.64 -12.35
CA THR A 364 9.55 -0.35 -11.45
C THR A 364 9.74 -1.72 -12.09
N LYS A 365 8.89 -2.12 -13.06
CA LYS A 365 9.06 -3.35 -13.85
C LYS A 365 10.36 -3.38 -14.67
N GLU A 366 10.81 -2.22 -15.17
CA GLU A 366 12.10 -2.12 -15.91
C GLU A 366 13.33 -2.22 -14.99
N VAL A 367 13.18 -1.98 -13.69
CA VAL A 367 14.28 -2.09 -12.71
C VAL A 367 14.43 -3.53 -12.20
N SER A 368 13.34 -4.30 -12.11
CA SER A 368 13.36 -5.68 -11.63
C SER A 368 13.72 -6.72 -12.71
N SER A 369 13.57 -6.41 -14.01
CA SER A 369 13.95 -7.35 -15.10
C SER A 369 15.44 -7.34 -15.46
N GLY A 370 16.28 -6.56 -14.74
CA GLY A 370 17.70 -6.35 -15.05
C GLY A 370 18.68 -7.38 -14.47
N TYR A 371 18.23 -8.35 -13.68
CA TYR A 371 19.09 -9.38 -13.09
C TYR A 371 18.96 -10.73 -13.80
N CYS A 372 19.50 -10.81 -15.02
CA CYS A 372 19.87 -12.10 -15.61
C CYS A 372 21.27 -12.49 -15.12
N ILE A 373 21.33 -13.55 -14.32
CA ILE A 373 22.57 -14.15 -13.82
C ILE A 373 23.37 -14.70 -15.02
N ASN A 374 24.60 -14.21 -15.20
CA ASN A 374 25.58 -14.80 -16.10
C ASN A 374 25.89 -16.24 -15.66
N GLY A 375 25.52 -17.20 -16.48
CA GLY A 375 25.88 -18.61 -16.31
C GLY A 375 27.40 -18.80 -16.41
N SER A 376 28.00 -19.26 -15.31
CA SER A 376 29.38 -19.76 -15.33
C SER A 376 29.42 -21.12 -16.05
N LYS A 377 29.96 -21.14 -17.26
CA LYS A 377 30.55 -22.35 -17.85
C LYS A 377 31.72 -22.80 -16.98
N LYS A 378 31.69 -24.03 -16.49
CA LYS A 378 32.91 -24.76 -16.13
C LYS A 378 33.09 -25.93 -17.10
N THR A 379 34.06 -25.75 -17.99
CA THR A 379 34.80 -26.81 -18.68
C THR A 379 35.87 -27.35 -17.73
N LEU A 380 35.69 -28.59 -17.26
CA LEU A 380 36.54 -29.78 -17.43
C LEU A 380 36.11 -30.84 -16.43
#